data_AF-A4EL20-F1
#
_entry.id   AF-A4EL20-F1
#
_cell.length_a   1.000
_cell.length_b   1.000
_cell.length_c   1.000
_cell.angle_alpha   90.00
_cell.angle_beta   90.00
_cell.angle_gamma   90.00
#
_symmetry.space_group_name_H-M   'P 1'
#
loop_
_entity.id
_entity.type
_entity.pdbx_description
1 polymer ?
#
loop_
_entity_poly.entity_id
_entity_poly.type
_entity_poly.pdbx_seq_one_letter_code
_entity_poly.pdbx_strand_id
1 'polypeptide(L)'
;MAFNLKEQLKTSVAAIALASGLLLPSAGIAAEVTLRSTDGTINVTGEFIDFRDDTYIVRTALGELRIAASSMVCEGAACPSFENITADVTIVGSEAIGQGMMPLLMTGFASALDADAELTNASAGETVATLIDDGGFGDEIGAYLVSATNDDNAFEALLASEANIGMSSRRITVDEARALRADGAGSMVSPNQEHIIAVDSMVVVTHAQNPVDQLDKDELGRYFLW
;
A
#
# COMPACT_ATOMS: atom_id res chain seq x y z
N MET A 1 -11.87 -74.02 27.63
CA MET A 1 -10.54 -73.97 28.28
C MET A 1 -10.17 -72.51 28.44
N ALA A 2 -10.46 -71.97 29.61
CA ALA A 2 -9.99 -70.67 30.05
C ALA A 2 -8.57 -70.85 30.58
N PHE A 3 -7.59 -70.12 30.04
CA PHE A 3 -6.44 -69.56 30.76
C PHE A 3 -5.51 -68.86 29.77
N ASN A 4 -4.89 -67.76 30.21
CA ASN A 4 -3.81 -67.01 29.55
C ASN A 4 -4.16 -65.95 28.50
N LEU A 5 -5.08 -65.03 28.85
CA LEU A 5 -5.15 -63.69 28.23
C LEU A 5 -4.81 -62.55 29.21
N LYS A 6 -4.03 -62.83 30.28
CA LYS A 6 -3.82 -61.86 31.38
C LYS A 6 -2.35 -61.47 31.66
N GLU A 7 -1.38 -62.00 30.92
CA GLU A 7 0.05 -61.71 31.16
C GLU A 7 0.75 -60.86 30.10
N GLN A 8 0.14 -60.63 28.93
CA GLN A 8 0.74 -59.82 27.86
C GLN A 8 0.50 -58.30 28.02
N LEU A 9 -0.32 -57.86 28.98
CA LEU A 9 -0.69 -56.45 29.15
C LEU A 9 0.18 -55.65 30.15
N LYS A 10 1.20 -56.27 30.77
CA LYS A 10 1.98 -55.62 31.84
C LYS A 10 3.36 -55.09 31.44
N THR A 11 3.79 -55.23 30.19
CA THR A 11 5.17 -54.91 29.76
C THR A 11 5.29 -53.76 28.75
N SER A 12 4.31 -52.85 28.65
CA SER A 12 4.38 -51.73 27.71
C SER A 12 4.20 -50.33 28.31
N VAL A 13 4.33 -50.15 29.63
CA VAL A 13 4.05 -48.84 30.28
C VAL A 13 5.31 -48.14 30.82
N ALA A 14 6.49 -48.75 30.81
CA ALA A 14 7.68 -48.18 31.48
C ALA A 14 8.73 -47.53 30.56
N ALA A 15 8.38 -47.13 29.32
CA ALA A 15 9.34 -46.51 28.39
C ALA A 15 8.88 -45.20 27.73
N ILE A 16 7.69 -44.66 28.04
CA ILE A 16 7.15 -43.43 27.42
C ILE A 16 6.87 -42.37 28.50
N ALA A 17 7.85 -42.09 29.37
CA ALA A 17 7.66 -41.14 30.47
C ALA A 17 8.82 -40.15 30.69
N LEU A 18 9.72 -39.97 29.71
CA LEU A 18 10.87 -39.05 29.84
C LEU A 18 11.12 -38.12 28.63
N ALA A 19 10.10 -37.83 27.82
CA ALA A 19 10.22 -36.87 26.71
C ALA A 19 9.21 -35.71 26.75
N SER A 20 8.51 -35.53 27.88
CA SER A 20 7.53 -34.45 28.06
C SER A 20 8.12 -33.37 28.96
N GLY A 21 8.98 -32.52 28.40
CA GLY A 21 9.58 -31.45 29.20
C GLY A 21 10.64 -30.59 28.52
N LEU A 22 10.58 -30.39 27.19
CA LEU A 22 11.27 -29.27 26.56
C LEU A 22 10.21 -28.23 26.17
N LEU A 23 9.83 -27.41 27.15
CA LEU A 23 9.23 -26.10 26.88
C LEU A 23 10.39 -25.21 26.41
N LEU A 24 10.63 -25.17 25.10
CA LEU A 24 11.45 -24.11 24.53
C LEU A 24 10.72 -22.79 24.80
N PRO A 25 11.35 -21.81 25.48
CA PRO A 25 10.76 -20.49 25.59
C PRO A 25 10.62 -19.95 24.17
N SER A 26 9.37 -19.76 23.73
CA SER A 26 9.08 -18.95 22.56
C SER A 26 9.53 -17.52 22.90
N ALA A 27 10.72 -17.16 22.44
CA ALA A 27 11.08 -15.75 22.35
C ALA A 27 10.01 -15.12 21.45
N GLY A 28 9.11 -14.33 22.05
CA GLY A 28 8.24 -13.46 21.27
C GLY A 28 9.17 -12.56 20.47
N ILE A 29 9.19 -12.72 19.16
CA ILE A 29 9.83 -11.75 18.28
C ILE A 29 8.95 -10.50 18.43
N ALA A 30 9.41 -9.55 19.23
CA ALA A 30 8.93 -8.18 19.17
C ALA A 30 9.22 -7.72 17.74
N ALA A 31 8.18 -7.73 16.91
CA ALA A 31 8.34 -7.48 15.50
C ALA A 31 8.42 -5.96 15.31
N GLU A 32 9.62 -5.54 14.91
CA GLU A 32 9.95 -4.15 14.65
C GLU A 32 9.24 -3.68 13.38
N VAL A 33 8.73 -2.45 13.42
CA VAL A 33 8.10 -1.76 12.30
C VAL A 33 8.80 -0.44 12.05
N THR A 34 8.82 -0.03 10.79
CA THR A 34 9.24 1.29 10.37
C THR A 34 8.03 2.02 9.81
N LEU A 35 7.65 3.12 10.45
CA LEU A 35 6.65 4.04 9.94
C LEU A 35 7.36 5.12 9.13
N ARG A 36 7.13 5.12 7.81
CA ARG A 36 7.60 6.16 6.90
C ARG A 36 6.46 7.12 6.62
N SER A 37 6.70 8.41 6.77
CA SER A 37 5.71 9.42 6.36
C SER A 37 5.46 9.36 4.86
N THR A 38 4.23 9.60 4.42
CA THR A 38 3.86 9.61 2.99
C THR A 38 4.63 10.65 2.17
N ASP A 39 5.15 11.69 2.82
CA ASP A 39 6.01 12.70 2.20
C ASP A 39 7.50 12.30 2.15
N GLY A 40 7.87 11.12 2.69
CA GLY A 40 9.24 10.61 2.77
C GLY A 40 10.16 11.36 3.74
N THR A 41 9.67 12.39 4.44
CA THR A 41 10.51 13.26 5.28
C THR A 41 10.87 12.63 6.62
N ILE A 42 10.02 11.72 7.11
CA ILE A 42 10.11 11.19 8.47
C ILE A 42 10.11 9.65 8.41
N ASN A 43 11.07 9.04 9.11
CA ASN A 43 11.10 7.61 9.37
C ASN A 43 11.16 7.37 10.89
N VAL A 44 10.23 6.58 11.40
CA VAL A 44 10.15 6.20 12.82
C VAL A 44 10.25 4.68 12.91
N THR A 45 11.33 4.18 13.52
CA THR A 45 11.52 2.75 13.76
C THR A 45 11.24 2.41 15.22
N GLY A 46 10.50 1.33 15.46
CA GLY A 46 10.27 0.82 16.81
C GLY A 46 9.47 -0.48 16.86
N GLU A 47 9.16 -0.95 18.06
CA GLU A 47 8.35 -2.14 18.30
C GLU A 47 6.87 -1.82 18.10
N PHE A 48 6.17 -2.56 17.23
CA PHE A 48 4.72 -2.41 17.06
C PHE A 48 3.98 -2.94 18.30
N ILE A 49 3.14 -2.10 18.90
CA ILE A 49 2.38 -2.45 20.11
C ILE A 49 0.91 -2.73 19.77
N ASP A 50 0.25 -1.82 19.05
CA ASP A 50 -1.17 -1.90 18.73
C ASP A 50 -1.56 -0.97 17.57
N PHE A 51 -2.71 -1.22 16.96
CA PHE A 51 -3.34 -0.36 15.96
C PHE A 51 -4.83 -0.19 16.30
N ARG A 52 -5.27 1.03 16.60
CA ARG A 52 -6.68 1.35 16.91
C ARG A 52 -7.02 2.77 16.50
N ASP A 53 -8.27 3.00 16.10
CA ASP A 53 -8.78 4.34 15.75
C ASP A 53 -7.85 5.08 14.78
N ASP A 54 -7.45 4.40 13.69
CA ASP A 54 -6.51 4.91 12.68
C ASP A 54 -5.17 5.40 13.25
N THR A 55 -4.69 4.79 14.35
CA THR A 55 -3.47 5.21 15.04
C THR A 55 -2.54 4.02 15.29
N TYR A 56 -1.31 4.12 14.80
CA TYR A 56 -0.21 3.21 15.17
C TYR A 56 0.31 3.56 16.56
N ILE A 57 0.40 2.54 17.43
CA ILE A 57 1.08 2.63 18.72
C ILE A 57 2.41 1.88 18.59
N VAL A 58 3.52 2.62 18.60
CA VAL A 58 4.87 2.07 18.42
C VAL A 58 5.75 2.48 19.58
N ARG A 59 6.46 1.52 20.18
CA ARG A 59 7.46 1.80 21.22
C ARG A 59 8.80 2.08 20.56
N THR A 60 9.28 3.30 20.77
CA THR A 60 10.58 3.77 20.26
C THR A 60 11.55 4.01 21.42
N ALA A 61 12.79 4.41 21.10
CA ALA A 61 13.76 4.86 22.10
C ALA A 61 13.29 6.09 22.91
N LEU A 62 12.30 6.84 22.41
CA LEU A 62 11.71 8.00 23.07
C LEU A 62 10.51 7.64 23.96
N GLY A 63 10.09 6.37 23.96
CA GLY A 63 8.86 5.90 24.59
C GLY A 63 7.80 5.50 23.57
N GLU A 64 6.56 5.32 24.04
CA GLU A 64 5.42 4.96 23.19
C GLU A 64 4.93 6.18 22.42
N LEU A 65 5.00 6.10 21.10
CA LEU A 65 4.50 7.10 20.16
C LEU A 65 3.16 6.63 19.60
N ARG A 66 2.21 7.57 19.54
CA ARG A 66 0.91 7.41 18.88
C ARG A 66 0.94 8.24 17.61
N ILE A 67 0.86 7.59 16.46
CA ILE A 67 1.03 8.25 15.17
C ILE A 67 -0.16 7.91 14.28
N ALA A 68 -0.79 8.94 13.69
CA ALA A 68 -1.92 8.77 12.79
C ALA A 68 -1.50 7.94 11.57
N ALA A 69 -2.30 6.95 11.23
CA ALA A 69 -1.98 6.02 10.16
C ALA A 69 -2.22 6.62 8.79
N SER A 70 -3.20 7.51 8.63
CA SER A 70 -3.43 8.30 7.41
C SER A 70 -2.20 9.01 6.83
N SER A 71 -1.21 9.39 7.63
CA SER A 71 0.02 10.05 7.16
C SER A 71 1.28 9.18 7.18
N MET A 72 1.16 7.90 7.54
CA MET A 72 2.29 6.98 7.68
C MET A 72 2.06 5.66 6.96
N VAL A 73 3.06 5.26 6.19
CA VAL A 73 3.22 3.94 5.61
C VAL A 73 3.95 3.04 6.62
N CYS A 74 3.28 1.96 7.04
CA CYS A 74 3.91 0.94 7.88
C CYS A 74 4.66 -0.08 7.03
N GLU A 75 5.95 -0.25 7.29
CA GLU A 75 6.80 -1.27 6.70
C GLU A 75 7.33 -2.23 7.78
N GLY A 76 7.18 -3.54 7.55
CA GLY A 76 7.68 -4.58 8.45
C GLY A 76 6.72 -5.77 8.58
N ALA A 77 7.24 -6.89 9.09
CA ALA A 77 6.46 -8.12 9.26
C ALA A 77 5.35 -8.02 10.33
N ALA A 78 5.39 -6.99 11.19
CA ALA A 78 4.38 -6.72 12.20
C ALA A 78 3.29 -5.74 11.74
N CYS A 79 3.40 -5.16 10.55
CA CYS A 79 2.40 -4.23 10.07
C CYS A 79 1.07 -4.96 9.88
N PRO A 80 -0.05 -4.36 10.34
CA PRO A 80 -1.36 -4.96 10.16
C PRO A 80 -1.64 -5.10 8.67
N SER A 81 -1.86 -6.34 8.21
CA SER A 81 -2.36 -6.61 6.87
C SER A 81 -3.89 -6.60 6.91
N PHE A 82 -4.50 -5.73 6.11
CA PHE A 82 -5.96 -5.71 5.98
C PHE A 82 -6.36 -6.72 4.90
N GLU A 83 -6.30 -8.02 5.24
CA GLU A 83 -6.54 -9.14 4.31
C GLU A 83 -7.99 -9.26 3.79
N ASN A 84 -8.90 -8.36 4.15
CA ASN A 84 -10.30 -8.41 3.73
C ASN A 84 -10.85 -7.06 3.26
N ILE A 85 -10.02 -6.25 2.60
CA ILE A 85 -10.57 -5.08 1.91
C ILE A 85 -11.12 -5.54 0.57
N THR A 86 -12.43 -5.74 0.52
CA THR A 86 -13.16 -5.82 -0.74
C THR A 86 -13.34 -4.40 -1.26
N ALA A 87 -12.51 -4.02 -2.22
CA ALA A 87 -12.72 -2.81 -3.01
C ALA A 87 -13.54 -3.13 -4.26
N ASP A 88 -14.50 -2.26 -4.58
CA ASP A 88 -15.31 -2.35 -5.80
C ASP A 88 -14.50 -1.92 -7.03
N VAL A 89 -13.55 -1.00 -6.82
CA VAL A 89 -12.71 -0.44 -7.87
C VAL A 89 -11.26 -0.45 -7.43
N THR A 90 -10.40 -1.03 -8.26
CA THR A 90 -8.95 -1.05 -8.05
C THR A 90 -8.26 -0.08 -9.01
N ILE A 91 -7.40 0.78 -8.44
CA ILE A 91 -6.67 1.84 -9.11
C ILE A 91 -5.18 1.60 -8.87
N VAL A 92 -4.38 1.42 -9.93
CA VAL A 92 -2.97 1.05 -9.80
C VAL A 92 -2.09 1.97 -10.65
N GLY A 93 -0.92 2.35 -10.12
CA GLY A 93 0.12 2.97 -10.94
C GLY A 93 1.01 3.97 -10.23
N SER A 94 1.28 5.11 -10.86
CA SER A 94 2.21 6.17 -10.42
C SER A 94 2.21 6.42 -8.91
N GLU A 95 3.40 6.33 -8.29
CA GLU A 95 3.59 6.60 -6.87
C GLU A 95 3.20 8.04 -6.50
N ALA A 96 3.65 9.01 -7.31
CA ALA A 96 3.39 10.42 -7.08
C ALA A 96 1.89 10.75 -7.12
N ILE A 97 1.15 10.14 -8.04
CA ILE A 97 -0.30 10.32 -8.14
C ILE A 97 -1.00 9.60 -6.99
N GLY A 98 -0.65 8.33 -6.76
CA GLY A 98 -1.29 7.46 -5.77
C GLY A 98 -1.12 7.92 -4.33
N GLN A 99 0.08 8.35 -3.92
CA GLN A 99 0.32 8.82 -2.56
C GLN A 99 0.02 10.31 -2.38
N GLY A 100 0.24 11.12 -3.43
CA GLY A 100 0.12 12.57 -3.32
C GLY A 100 -1.27 13.11 -3.61
N MET A 101 -1.91 12.64 -4.68
CA MET A 101 -3.11 13.28 -5.24
C MET A 101 -4.38 12.46 -5.05
N MET A 102 -4.29 11.13 -5.13
CA MET A 102 -5.46 10.26 -5.00
C MET A 102 -6.23 10.44 -3.68
N PRO A 103 -5.59 10.62 -2.50
CA PRO A 103 -6.30 10.93 -1.26
C PRO A 103 -7.23 12.14 -1.41
N LEU A 104 -6.72 13.23 -1.99
CA LEU A 104 -7.49 14.46 -2.21
C LEU A 104 -8.59 14.29 -3.26
N LEU A 105 -8.32 13.52 -4.32
CA LEU A 105 -9.31 13.22 -5.35
C LEU A 105 -10.44 12.35 -4.81
N MET A 106 -10.15 11.36 -3.95
CA MET A 106 -11.17 10.52 -3.33
C MET A 106 -12.05 11.32 -2.37
N THR A 107 -11.47 12.19 -1.55
CA THR A 107 -12.24 13.12 -0.71
C THR A 107 -13.13 14.05 -1.56
N GLY A 108 -12.58 14.66 -2.61
CA GLY A 108 -13.35 15.54 -3.49
C GLY A 108 -14.45 14.81 -4.27
N PHE A 109 -14.18 13.57 -4.69
CA PHE A 109 -15.15 12.72 -5.37
C PHE A 109 -16.30 12.32 -4.45
N ALA A 110 -16.00 11.92 -3.21
CA ALA A 110 -17.02 11.63 -2.18
C ALA A 110 -17.89 12.87 -1.92
N SER A 111 -17.27 14.03 -1.71
CA SER A 111 -18.00 15.29 -1.50
C SER A 111 -18.92 15.65 -2.66
N ALA A 112 -18.54 15.33 -3.90
CA ALA A 112 -19.38 15.57 -5.07
C ALA A 112 -20.63 14.66 -5.12
N LEU A 113 -20.62 13.56 -4.36
CA LEU A 113 -21.72 12.61 -4.21
C LEU A 113 -22.54 12.82 -2.93
N ASP A 114 -22.29 13.89 -2.16
CA ASP A 114 -22.85 14.09 -0.80
C ASP A 114 -22.38 13.02 0.22
N ALA A 115 -21.23 12.41 -0.04
CA ALA A 115 -20.57 11.42 0.80
C ALA A 115 -19.28 11.96 1.45
N ASP A 116 -18.78 11.26 2.47
CA ASP A 116 -17.44 11.45 3.04
C ASP A 116 -16.52 10.28 2.67
N ALA A 117 -15.22 10.55 2.54
CA ALA A 117 -14.22 9.53 2.22
C ALA A 117 -13.39 9.18 3.45
N GLU A 118 -13.58 7.98 3.98
CA GLU A 118 -12.70 7.40 5.00
C GLU A 118 -11.48 6.78 4.32
N LEU A 119 -10.31 7.38 4.53
CA LEU A 119 -9.04 6.92 3.95
C LEU A 119 -8.27 6.08 4.98
N THR A 120 -8.05 4.80 4.65
CA THR A 120 -7.26 3.88 5.47
C THR A 120 -6.05 3.37 4.70
N ASN A 121 -4.85 3.43 5.29
CA ASN A 121 -3.67 2.83 4.67
C ASN A 121 -3.66 1.32 4.90
N ALA A 122 -3.89 0.57 3.83
CA ALA A 122 -3.97 -0.89 3.84
C ALA A 122 -2.59 -1.54 3.88
N SER A 123 -1.62 -0.95 3.19
CA SER A 123 -0.23 -1.41 3.20
C SER A 123 0.69 -0.31 2.68
N ALA A 124 1.97 -0.61 2.50
CA ALA A 124 2.90 0.34 1.93
C ALA A 124 2.54 0.70 0.47
N GLY A 125 2.15 1.96 0.26
CA GLY A 125 1.68 2.43 -1.03
C GLY A 125 0.24 2.03 -1.36
N GLU A 126 -0.48 1.36 -0.46
CA GLU A 126 -1.88 1.00 -0.68
C GLU A 126 -2.81 1.75 0.27
N THR A 127 -3.72 2.51 -0.31
CA THR A 127 -4.73 3.28 0.42
C THR A 127 -6.11 2.84 -0.04
N VAL A 128 -7.01 2.65 0.91
CA VAL A 128 -8.40 2.30 0.66
C VAL A 128 -9.25 3.50 1.03
N ALA A 129 -10.05 3.95 0.07
CA ALA A 129 -11.05 4.98 0.26
C ALA A 129 -12.43 4.34 0.32
N THR A 130 -13.04 4.36 1.49
CA THR A 130 -14.42 3.94 1.69
C THR A 130 -15.31 5.17 1.69
N LEU A 131 -16.31 5.19 0.81
CA LEU A 131 -17.25 6.30 0.69
C LEU A 131 -18.51 6.01 1.51
N ILE A 132 -18.83 6.92 2.42
CA ILE A 132 -20.01 6.84 3.29
C ILE A 132 -20.97 7.99 2.96
N ASP A 133 -22.21 7.65 2.59
CA ASP A 133 -23.25 8.60 2.17
C ASP A 133 -23.71 9.54 3.30
N ASP A 134 -24.64 10.45 2.99
CA ASP A 134 -25.24 11.41 3.93
C ASP A 134 -24.20 12.21 4.73
N GLY A 135 -23.11 12.62 4.06
CA GLY A 135 -22.00 13.35 4.65
C GLY A 135 -21.23 12.57 5.71
N GLY A 136 -21.12 11.24 5.55
CA GLY A 136 -20.35 10.37 6.45
C GLY A 136 -21.17 9.68 7.55
N PHE A 137 -22.50 9.77 7.49
CA PHE A 137 -23.39 9.18 8.50
C PHE A 137 -24.36 8.12 7.93
N GLY A 138 -24.35 7.94 6.61
CA GLY A 138 -25.20 7.02 5.87
C GLY A 138 -24.58 5.64 5.69
N ASP A 139 -25.02 4.96 4.64
CA ASP A 139 -24.50 3.64 4.26
C ASP A 139 -23.20 3.78 3.45
N GLU A 140 -22.39 2.72 3.46
CA GLU A 140 -21.26 2.60 2.54
C GLU A 140 -21.79 2.46 1.10
N ILE A 141 -21.31 3.34 0.22
CA ILE A 141 -21.73 3.39 -1.20
C ILE A 141 -20.63 2.96 -2.17
N GLY A 142 -19.41 2.75 -1.68
CA GLY A 142 -18.35 2.12 -2.46
C GLY A 142 -16.98 2.15 -1.79
N ALA A 143 -16.15 1.17 -2.15
CA ALA A 143 -14.77 1.08 -1.70
C ALA A 143 -13.79 1.09 -2.88
N TYR A 144 -12.73 1.89 -2.77
CA TYR A 144 -11.72 2.10 -3.81
C TYR A 144 -10.34 1.76 -3.27
N LEU A 145 -9.67 0.77 -3.87
CA LEU A 145 -8.28 0.44 -3.55
C LEU A 145 -7.36 1.22 -4.49
N VAL A 146 -6.47 2.02 -3.92
CA VAL A 146 -5.44 2.77 -4.63
C VAL A 146 -4.08 2.16 -4.29
N SER A 147 -3.45 1.52 -5.26
CA SER A 147 -2.10 0.95 -5.14
C SER A 147 -1.08 1.81 -5.90
N ALA A 148 -0.38 2.65 -5.14
CA ALA A 148 0.73 3.48 -5.56
C ALA A 148 2.00 2.63 -5.71
N THR A 149 2.36 2.34 -6.95
CA THR A 149 3.51 1.52 -7.34
C THR A 149 4.42 2.30 -8.30
N ASN A 150 4.34 2.06 -9.60
CA ASN A 150 5.09 2.82 -10.61
C ASN A 150 4.24 2.97 -11.89
N ASP A 151 4.75 3.76 -12.84
CA ASP A 151 4.02 4.06 -14.08
C ASP A 151 3.82 2.85 -15.00
N ASP A 152 4.75 1.90 -15.01
CA ASP A 152 4.71 0.73 -15.89
C ASP A 152 3.68 -0.29 -15.37
N ASN A 153 3.64 -0.48 -14.05
CA ASN A 153 2.69 -1.35 -13.36
C ASN A 153 1.22 -0.96 -13.64
N ALA A 154 0.94 0.31 -13.93
CA ALA A 154 -0.41 0.75 -14.26
C ALA A 154 -0.97 0.01 -15.48
N PHE A 155 -0.16 -0.11 -16.54
CA PHE A 155 -0.59 -0.72 -17.79
C PHE A 155 -0.52 -2.25 -17.73
N GLU A 156 0.45 -2.80 -16.99
CA GLU A 156 0.52 -4.23 -16.73
C GLU A 156 -0.68 -4.72 -15.91
N ALA A 157 -1.08 -3.98 -14.87
CA ALA A 157 -2.25 -4.32 -14.06
C ALA A 157 -3.56 -4.24 -14.86
N LEU A 158 -3.67 -3.27 -15.78
CA LEU A 158 -4.80 -3.20 -16.71
C LEU A 158 -4.82 -4.41 -17.67
N LEU A 159 -3.67 -4.83 -18.20
CA LEU A 159 -3.56 -6.02 -19.04
C LEU A 159 -3.88 -7.32 -18.29
N ALA A 160 -3.49 -7.39 -17.02
CA ALA A 160 -3.77 -8.54 -16.16
C ALA A 160 -5.23 -8.56 -15.67
N SER A 161 -6.04 -7.53 -15.97
CA SER A 161 -7.38 -7.31 -15.40
C SER A 161 -7.37 -7.25 -13.86
N GLU A 162 -6.25 -6.82 -13.28
CA GLU A 162 -6.06 -6.62 -11.83
C GLU A 162 -6.41 -5.19 -11.41
N ALA A 163 -6.49 -4.27 -12.36
CA ALA A 163 -6.92 -2.89 -12.16
C ALA A 163 -8.11 -2.54 -13.04
N ASN A 164 -8.99 -1.69 -12.53
CA ASN A 164 -10.04 -1.04 -13.32
C ASN A 164 -9.54 0.29 -13.91
N ILE A 165 -8.65 0.98 -13.20
CA ILE A 165 -8.10 2.27 -13.60
C ILE A 165 -6.58 2.24 -13.42
N GLY A 166 -5.85 2.60 -14.49
CA GLY A 166 -4.41 2.82 -14.43
C GLY A 166 -4.10 4.31 -14.24
N MET A 167 -3.18 4.64 -13.33
CA MET A 167 -2.66 6.00 -13.15
C MET A 167 -1.20 6.09 -13.56
N SER A 168 -0.83 7.08 -14.37
CA SER A 168 0.55 7.22 -14.87
C SER A 168 0.99 8.68 -14.93
N SER A 169 2.23 8.96 -14.51
CA SER A 169 2.87 10.27 -14.68
C SER A 169 3.55 10.44 -16.04
N ARG A 170 3.58 9.38 -16.86
CA ARG A 170 4.02 9.43 -18.25
C ARG A 170 2.88 9.12 -19.22
N ARG A 171 3.10 9.44 -20.49
CA ARG A 171 2.22 8.91 -21.55
C ARG A 171 2.42 7.41 -21.71
N ILE A 172 1.33 6.72 -22.02
CA ILE A 172 1.38 5.33 -22.47
C ILE A 172 2.25 5.22 -23.73
N THR A 173 3.08 4.18 -23.82
CA THR A 173 3.87 3.90 -25.01
C THR A 173 3.01 3.31 -26.13
N VAL A 174 3.53 3.34 -27.35
CA VAL A 174 2.82 2.78 -28.51
C VAL A 174 2.62 1.27 -28.36
N ASP A 175 3.58 0.55 -27.78
CA ASP A 175 3.51 -0.90 -27.65
C ASP A 175 2.56 -1.33 -26.52
N GLU A 176 2.55 -0.63 -25.39
CA GLU A 176 1.54 -0.83 -24.33
C GLU A 176 0.12 -0.56 -24.83
N ALA A 177 -0.07 0.55 -25.56
CA ALA A 177 -1.38 0.88 -26.13
C ALA A 177 -1.86 -0.17 -27.15
N ARG A 178 -0.94 -0.77 -27.91
CA ARG A 178 -1.25 -1.88 -28.83
C ARG A 178 -1.62 -3.14 -28.07
N ALA A 179 -0.88 -3.48 -27.00
CA ALA A 179 -1.15 -4.64 -26.18
C ALA A 179 -2.55 -4.56 -25.55
N LEU A 180 -2.87 -3.45 -24.89
CA LEU A 180 -4.19 -3.23 -24.27
C LEU A 180 -5.32 -3.26 -25.30
N ARG A 181 -5.08 -2.70 -26.50
CA ARG A 181 -6.07 -2.78 -27.58
C ARG A 181 -6.29 -4.22 -28.05
N ALA A 182 -5.22 -5.00 -28.18
CA ALA A 182 -5.28 -6.39 -28.60
C ALA A 182 -6.00 -7.28 -27.56
N ASP A 183 -5.88 -6.92 -26.28
CA ASP A 183 -6.58 -7.57 -25.16
C ASP A 183 -8.06 -7.16 -25.04
N GLY A 184 -8.51 -6.18 -25.84
CA GLY A 184 -9.91 -5.74 -25.88
C GLY A 184 -10.24 -4.59 -24.94
N ALA A 185 -9.26 -4.04 -24.23
CA ALA A 185 -9.42 -2.87 -23.37
C ALA A 185 -9.66 -1.55 -24.15
N GLY A 186 -9.55 -1.58 -25.48
CA GLY A 186 -9.88 -0.45 -26.36
C GLY A 186 -8.69 0.44 -26.71
N SER A 187 -8.95 1.73 -26.90
CA SER A 187 -7.97 2.72 -27.30
C SER A 187 -7.56 3.62 -26.14
N MET A 188 -6.50 3.25 -25.42
CA MET A 188 -5.96 4.02 -24.27
C MET A 188 -5.36 5.39 -24.59
N VAL A 189 -5.38 5.80 -25.86
CA VAL A 189 -5.02 7.16 -26.32
C VAL A 189 -6.24 7.96 -26.77
N SER A 190 -7.44 7.40 -26.60
CA SER A 190 -8.70 8.09 -26.89
C SER A 190 -9.08 8.98 -25.72
N PRO A 191 -9.66 10.17 -25.95
CA PRO A 191 -10.19 11.01 -24.88
C PRO A 191 -11.25 10.35 -23.99
N ASN A 192 -11.88 9.26 -24.45
CA ASN A 192 -12.85 8.52 -23.67
C ASN A 192 -12.21 7.56 -22.64
N GLN A 193 -10.91 7.27 -22.78
CA GLN A 193 -10.18 6.30 -21.94
C GLN A 193 -8.89 6.88 -21.32
N GLU A 194 -8.37 7.99 -21.86
CA GLU A 194 -7.28 8.77 -21.28
C GLU A 194 -7.84 10.10 -20.76
N HIS A 195 -7.68 10.35 -19.46
CA HIS A 195 -8.07 11.61 -18.83
C HIS A 195 -6.86 12.25 -18.15
N ILE A 196 -6.53 13.48 -18.55
CA ILE A 196 -5.47 14.27 -17.92
C ILE A 196 -6.10 15.02 -16.74
N ILE A 197 -5.70 14.64 -15.53
CA ILE A 197 -6.23 15.19 -14.27
C ILE A 197 -5.40 16.34 -13.71
N ALA A 198 -4.11 16.40 -14.04
CA ALA A 198 -3.19 17.43 -13.57
C ALA A 198 -2.03 17.63 -14.56
N VAL A 199 -1.36 18.76 -14.43
CA VAL A 199 -0.08 19.04 -15.08
C VAL A 199 0.89 19.46 -13.99
N ASP A 200 1.96 18.69 -13.82
CA ASP A 200 3.01 19.02 -12.87
C ASP A 200 4.09 19.91 -13.52
N SER A 201 4.74 20.72 -12.70
CA SER A 201 5.83 21.61 -13.08
C SER A 201 7.12 21.17 -12.40
N MET A 202 8.16 20.88 -13.18
CA MET A 202 9.49 20.57 -12.63
C MET A 202 10.27 21.86 -12.37
N VAL A 203 10.83 21.99 -11.16
CA VAL A 203 11.71 23.10 -10.78
C VAL A 203 13.12 22.56 -10.55
N VAL A 204 14.12 23.19 -11.16
CA VAL A 204 15.52 22.85 -10.95
C VAL A 204 16.07 23.70 -9.81
N VAL A 205 16.39 23.06 -8.69
CA VAL A 205 17.00 23.73 -7.54
C VAL A 205 18.51 23.51 -7.59
N THR A 206 19.27 24.61 -7.49
CA THR A 206 20.75 24.54 -7.47
C THR A 206 21.31 25.23 -6.24
N HIS A 207 22.58 24.98 -5.93
CA HIS A 207 23.27 25.62 -4.82
C HIS A 207 23.27 27.15 -4.97
N ALA A 208 23.16 27.90 -3.87
CA ALA A 208 23.07 29.36 -3.88
C ALA A 208 24.28 30.08 -4.50
N GLN A 209 25.41 29.39 -4.66
CA GLN A 209 26.62 29.90 -5.32
C GLN A 209 26.73 29.46 -6.79
N ASN A 210 25.73 28.78 -7.34
CA ASN A 210 25.70 28.44 -8.76
C ASN A 210 25.63 29.74 -9.58
N PRO A 211 26.61 30.05 -10.43
CA PRO A 211 26.63 31.29 -11.20
C PRO A 211 25.64 31.28 -12.39
N VAL A 212 24.92 30.18 -12.60
CA VAL A 212 24.00 30.01 -13.72
C VAL A 212 22.59 30.38 -13.30
N ASP A 213 22.16 31.58 -13.68
CA ASP A 213 20.88 32.17 -13.28
C ASP A 213 19.73 31.89 -14.28
N GLN A 214 20.07 31.41 -15.49
CA GLN A 214 19.12 30.98 -16.51
C GLN A 214 19.67 29.74 -17.22
N LEU A 215 18.78 28.80 -17.52
CA LEU A 215 19.07 27.63 -18.34
C LEU A 215 17.97 27.49 -19.39
N ASP A 216 18.35 27.27 -20.64
CA ASP A 216 17.39 26.80 -21.64
C ASP A 216 17.23 25.27 -21.62
N LYS A 217 16.27 24.77 -22.41
CA LYS A 217 15.96 23.33 -22.45
C LYS A 217 17.10 22.50 -23.04
N ASP A 218 17.84 23.04 -24.00
CA ASP A 218 18.91 22.31 -24.67
C ASP A 218 20.12 22.19 -23.74
N GLU A 219 20.43 23.26 -23.01
CA GLU A 219 21.44 23.27 -21.95
C GLU A 219 21.11 22.29 -20.84
N LEU A 220 19.85 22.24 -20.37
CA LEU A 220 19.37 21.23 -19.42
C LEU A 220 19.58 19.81 -19.95
N GLY A 221 19.18 19.56 -21.21
CA GLY A 221 19.33 18.25 -21.85
C GLY A 221 20.78 17.76 -21.85
N ARG A 222 21.74 18.64 -22.11
CA ARG A 222 23.18 18.28 -22.06
C ARG A 222 23.66 17.88 -20.67
N TYR A 223 23.04 18.31 -19.58
CA TYR A 223 23.49 17.91 -18.24
C TYR A 223 22.95 16.55 -17.83
N PHE A 224 21.75 16.17 -18.28
CA PHE A 224 21.03 14.98 -17.80
C PHE A 224 20.96 13.82 -18.80
N LEU A 225 21.25 14.02 -20.09
CA LEU A 225 21.08 13.00 -21.15
C LEU A 225 22.40 12.50 -21.76
N TRP A 226 23.41 12.17 -20.93
CA TRP A 226 24.64 11.50 -21.40
C TRP A 226 24.45 9.99 -21.57
#